data_AF-A0A2X2JJ85-F1
#
_entry.id   AF-A0A2X2JJ85-F1
#
_cell.length_a   1.000
_cell.length_b   1.000
_cell.length_c   1.000
_cell.angle_alpha   90.00
_cell.angle_beta   90.00
_cell.angle_gamma   90.00
#
_symmetry.space_group_name_H-M   'P 1'
#
loop_
_entity.id
_entity.type
_entity.pdbx_description
1 polymer ?
#
loop_
_entity_poly.entity_id
_entity_poly.type
_entity_poly.pdbx_seq_one_letter_code
_entity_poly.pdbx_strand_id
1 'polypeptide(L)'
;MMVDGKKSIAYSIFYDAVELVEQKTQESGLEAWKKALNNVMPAVEVKSRRVGGANFQVPMEVRPDRKIALGMKWLISYARKRGEKTMFEN
;
A
#
# COMPACT_ATOMS: atom_id res chain seq x y z
N MET A 1 5.90 -5.04 4.66
CA MET A 1 6.10 -4.47 6.00
C MET A 1 7.14 -5.29 6.75
N MET A 2 6.94 -6.61 6.85
CA MET A 2 7.93 -7.55 7.37
C MET A 2 9.25 -7.54 6.58
N VAL A 3 10.36 -7.61 7.30
CA VAL A 3 11.74 -7.73 6.82
C VAL A 3 12.39 -8.84 7.62
N ASP A 4 13.26 -9.64 7.00
CA ASP A 4 14.00 -10.74 7.64
C ASP A 4 13.11 -11.77 8.37
N GLY A 5 11.86 -11.95 7.93
CA GLY A 5 10.92 -12.89 8.57
C GLY A 5 10.41 -12.47 9.96
N LYS A 6 10.69 -11.24 10.40
CA LYS A 6 10.31 -10.73 11.73
C LYS A 6 8.81 -10.42 11.84
N LYS A 7 7.99 -11.47 11.93
CA LYS A 7 6.52 -11.35 11.97
C LYS A 7 6.00 -10.56 13.16
N SER A 8 6.45 -10.86 14.37
CA SER A 8 5.97 -10.20 15.60
C SER A 8 6.19 -8.69 15.55
N ILE A 9 7.39 -8.24 15.17
CA ILE A 9 7.71 -6.81 15.04
C ILE A 9 6.85 -6.14 13.97
N ALA A 10 6.64 -6.79 12.82
CA ALA A 10 5.80 -6.24 11.76
C ALA A 10 4.33 -6.09 12.20
N TYR A 11 3.84 -7.00 13.03
CA TYR A 11 2.49 -6.93 13.58
C TYR A 11 2.36 -5.78 14.57
N SER A 12 3.29 -5.66 15.52
CA SER A 12 3.31 -4.55 16.48
C SER A 12 3.27 -3.20 15.77
N ILE A 13 4.19 -2.97 14.83
CA ILE A 13 4.24 -1.71 14.05
C ILE A 13 2.90 -1.41 13.35
N PHE A 14 2.24 -2.42 12.79
CA PHE A 14 0.96 -2.22 12.10
C PHE A 14 -0.15 -1.81 13.07
N TYR A 15 -0.30 -2.52 14.19
CA TYR A 15 -1.35 -2.21 15.16
C TYR A 15 -1.10 -0.89 15.88
N ASP A 16 0.16 -0.59 16.23
CA ASP A 16 0.55 0.69 16.81
C ASP A 16 0.24 1.85 15.86
N ALA A 17 0.47 1.66 14.54
CA ALA A 17 0.14 2.66 13.53
C ALA A 17 -1.39 2.86 13.37
N VAL A 18 -2.15 1.77 13.42
CA VAL A 18 -3.63 1.82 13.34
C VAL A 18 -4.20 2.54 14.57
N GLU A 19 -3.67 2.27 15.75
CA GLU A 19 -4.07 2.95 16.99
C GLU A 19 -3.74 4.44 16.93
N LEU A 20 -2.56 4.81 16.40
CA LEU A 20 -2.19 6.21 16.20
C LEU A 20 -3.15 6.94 15.25
N VAL A 21 -3.58 6.27 14.18
CA VAL A 21 -4.58 6.83 13.26
C VAL A 21 -5.89 7.04 13.98
N GLU A 22 -6.38 6.04 14.71
CA GLU A 22 -7.63 6.12 15.48
C GLU A 22 -7.62 7.27 16.50
N GLN A 23 -6.52 7.44 17.23
CA GLN A 23 -6.35 8.55 18.17
C GLN A 23 -6.38 9.92 17.47
N LYS A 24 -5.84 10.03 16.25
CA LYS A 24 -5.80 11.28 15.49
C LYS A 24 -7.11 11.60 14.78
N THR A 25 -7.80 10.60 14.23
CA THR A 25 -9.01 10.79 13.43
C THR A 25 -10.29 10.66 14.24
N GLN A 26 -10.24 10.06 15.43
CA GLN A 26 -11.41 9.71 16.25
C GLN A 26 -12.42 8.80 15.52
N GLU A 27 -11.95 8.10 14.49
CA GLU A 27 -12.68 7.10 13.71
C GLU A 27 -12.00 5.75 13.88
N SER A 28 -12.72 4.65 13.61
CA SER A 28 -12.11 3.32 13.66
C SER A 28 -10.88 3.23 12.76
N GLY A 29 -9.70 3.00 13.34
CA GLY A 29 -8.43 3.04 12.61
C GLY A 29 -8.37 1.99 11.48
N LEU A 30 -9.00 0.84 11.68
CA LEU A 30 -9.09 -0.22 10.65
C LEU A 30 -9.98 0.18 9.47
N GLU A 31 -11.09 0.87 9.71
CA GLU A 31 -11.94 1.38 8.63
C GLU A 31 -11.25 2.52 7.88
N ALA A 32 -10.57 3.41 8.60
CA ALA A 32 -9.73 4.44 8.00
C ALA A 32 -8.62 3.83 7.12
N TRP A 33 -7.96 2.77 7.59
CA TRP A 33 -6.97 2.02 6.81
C TRP A 33 -7.56 1.37 5.55
N LYS A 34 -8.73 0.71 5.65
CA LYS A 34 -9.41 0.12 4.48
C LYS A 34 -9.77 1.19 3.45
N LYS A 35 -10.30 2.34 3.91
CA LYS A 35 -10.61 3.48 3.04
C LYS A 35 -9.36 4.02 2.35
N ALA A 36 -8.26 4.17 3.09
CA ALA A 36 -6.97 4.60 2.54
C ALA A 36 -6.44 3.60 1.49
N LEU A 37 -6.53 2.29 1.78
CA LEU A 37 -6.16 1.25 0.83
C LEU A 37 -6.99 1.35 -0.46
N ASN A 38 -8.30 1.49 -0.36
CA ASN A 38 -9.19 1.67 -1.51
C ASN A 38 -8.81 2.87 -2.38
N ASN A 39 -8.41 3.99 -1.77
CA ASN A 39 -7.99 5.18 -2.49
C ASN A 39 -6.66 5.00 -3.24
N VAL A 40 -5.75 4.16 -2.73
CA VAL A 40 -4.41 3.94 -3.30
C VAL A 40 -4.41 2.81 -4.34
N MET A 41 -5.41 1.94 -4.34
CA MET A 41 -5.49 0.83 -5.29
C MET A 41 -5.68 1.31 -6.74
N PRO A 42 -4.85 0.86 -7.69
CA PRO A 42 -5.00 1.24 -9.10
C PRO A 42 -6.11 0.45 -9.78
N ALA A 43 -6.96 1.13 -10.55
CA ALA A 43 -7.97 0.46 -11.39
C ALA A 43 -7.36 -0.13 -12.67
N VAL A 44 -6.38 0.57 -13.27
CA VAL A 44 -5.77 0.25 -14.57
C VAL A 44 -4.25 0.22 -14.43
N GLU A 45 -3.60 -0.72 -15.10
CA GLU A 45 -2.15 -0.73 -15.29
C GLU A 45 -1.81 -0.76 -16.78
N VAL A 46 -0.65 -0.23 -17.14
CA VAL A 46 -0.13 -0.33 -18.51
C VAL A 46 0.77 -1.55 -18.65
N LYS A 47 0.63 -2.28 -19.75
CA LYS A 47 1.59 -3.31 -20.16
C LYS A 47 2.14 -3.01 -21.54
N SER A 48 3.44 -3.24 -21.68
CA SER A 48 4.12 -3.11 -22.96
C SER A 48 3.65 -4.19 -23.92
N ARG A 49 3.14 -3.80 -25.08
CA ARG A 49 2.75 -4.67 -26.19
C ARG A 49 3.47 -4.22 -27.46
N ARG A 50 4.02 -5.18 -28.21
CA ARG A 50 4.69 -4.88 -29.48
C ARG A 50 3.69 -4.88 -30.62
N VAL A 51 3.65 -3.81 -31.39
CA VAL A 51 2.80 -3.66 -32.58
C VAL A 51 3.62 -3.01 -33.69
N GLY A 52 3.69 -3.63 -34.87
CA GLY A 52 4.40 -3.05 -36.03
C GLY A 52 5.90 -2.76 -35.80
N GLY A 53 6.56 -3.47 -34.88
CA GLY A 53 7.98 -3.28 -34.58
C GLY A 53 8.30 -2.40 -33.38
N ALA A 54 7.38 -1.51 -32.96
CA ALA A 54 7.52 -0.63 -31.79
C ALA A 54 6.76 -1.15 -30.55
N ASN A 55 7.15 -0.68 -29.36
CA ASN A 55 6.52 -1.04 -28.08
C ASN A 55 5.52 0.04 -27.67
N PHE A 56 4.27 -0.35 -27.43
CA PHE A 56 3.20 0.52 -26.97
C PHE A 56 2.73 0.12 -25.57
N GLN A 57 2.36 1.11 -24.76
CA GLN A 57 1.76 0.88 -23.45
C GLN A 57 0.24 0.71 -23.63
N VAL A 58 -0.25 -0.50 -23.38
CA VAL A 58 -1.67 -0.83 -23.50
C VAL A 58 -2.29 -0.80 -22.11
N PRO A 59 -3.32 0.03 -21.85
CA PRO A 59 -4.04 0.03 -20.58
C PRO A 59 -4.86 -1.24 -20.44
N MET A 60 -4.80 -1.85 -19.27
CA MET A 60 -5.58 -3.03 -18.92
C MET A 60 -6.08 -2.93 -17.48
N GLU A 61 -7.26 -3.46 -17.23
CA GLU A 61 -7.78 -3.51 -15.86
C GLU A 61 -6.90 -4.41 -14.97
N VAL A 62 -6.60 -3.91 -13.78
CA VAL A 62 -5.85 -4.66 -12.77
C VAL A 62 -6.75 -5.72 -12.15
N ARG A 63 -6.27 -6.95 -11.97
CA ARG A 63 -7.05 -8.00 -11.28
C ARG A 63 -7.27 -7.63 -9.80
N PRO A 64 -8.44 -7.94 -9.19
CA PRO A 64 -8.75 -7.55 -7.81
C PRO A 64 -7.66 -7.87 -6.78
N ASP A 65 -7.15 -9.10 -6.73
CA ASP A 65 -6.08 -9.49 -5.78
C ASP A 65 -4.79 -8.68 -5.98
N ARG A 66 -4.50 -8.33 -7.23
CA ARG A 66 -3.34 -7.50 -7.58
C ARG A 66 -3.56 -6.05 -7.20
N LYS A 67 -4.79 -5.51 -7.28
CA LYS A 67 -5.12 -4.15 -6.81
C LYS A 67 -4.72 -4.02 -5.33
N ILE A 68 -5.15 -4.98 -4.51
CA ILE A 68 -4.87 -5.02 -3.07
C ILE A 68 -3.35 -5.11 -2.82
N ALA A 69 -2.67 -6.05 -3.49
CA ALA A 69 -1.22 -6.23 -3.33
C ALA A 69 -0.42 -4.99 -3.73
N LEU A 70 -0.78 -4.31 -4.82
CA LEU A 70 -0.14 -3.07 -5.26
C LEU A 70 -0.38 -1.94 -4.27
N GLY A 71 -1.62 -1.76 -3.81
CA GLY A 71 -1.97 -0.75 -2.81
C GLY A 71 -1.15 -0.91 -1.52
N MET A 72 -1.11 -2.12 -0.96
CA MET A 72 -0.30 -2.41 0.23
C MET A 72 1.19 -2.18 -0.02
N LYS A 73 1.71 -2.63 -1.17
CA LYS A 73 3.13 -2.44 -1.53
C LYS A 73 3.51 -0.97 -1.61
N TRP A 74 2.64 -0.14 -2.19
CA TRP A 74 2.87 1.31 -2.27
C TRP A 74 2.83 1.96 -0.89
N LEU A 75 1.81 1.67 -0.07
CA LEU A 75 1.73 2.18 1.30
C LEU A 75 3.01 1.88 2.10
N ILE A 76 3.46 0.63 2.10
CA ILE A 76 4.70 0.23 2.79
C ILE A 76 5.92 0.95 2.20
N SER A 77 6.01 1.05 0.87
CA SER A 77 7.15 1.69 0.21
C SER A 77 7.23 3.18 0.49
N TYR A 78 6.09 3.87 0.57
CA TYR A 78 6.05 5.30 0.85
C TYR A 78 6.24 5.60 2.34
N ALA A 79 5.69 4.79 3.23
CA ALA A 79 5.98 4.87 4.67
C ALA A 79 7.50 4.77 4.93
N ARG A 80 8.18 3.81 4.30
CA ARG A 80 9.65 3.66 4.43
C ARG A 80 10.48 4.82 3.86
N LYS A 81 9.92 5.62 2.96
CA LYS A 81 10.59 6.78 2.37
C LYS A 81 10.42 8.03 3.22
N ARG A 82 9.49 8.02 4.17
CA ARG A 82 9.29 9.13 5.11
C ARG A 82 10.38 9.09 6.19
N GLY A 83 10.66 10.27 6.75
CA GLY A 83 11.75 10.50 7.69
C GLY A 83 11.30 10.63 9.15
N GLU A 84 10.14 10.07 9.53
CA GLU A 84 9.70 10.12 10.92
C GLU A 84 10.55 9.20 11.81
N LYS A 85 10.49 9.42 13.13
CA LYS A 85 11.38 8.77 14.09
C LYS A 85 11.15 7.27 14.17
N THR A 86 9.91 6.82 13.99
CA THR A 86 9.52 5.41 14.09
C THR A 86 8.71 4.96 12.89
N MET A 87 8.71 3.64 12.61
CA MET A 87 7.98 3.09 11.46
C MET A 87 6.45 3.17 11.61
N PHE A 88 5.91 3.23 12.84
CA PHE A 88 4.47 3.34 13.05
C PHE A 88 3.95 4.79 12.91
N GLU A 89 4.83 5.78 13.05
CA GLU A 89 4.51 7.20 12.78
C GLU A 89 4.57 7.55 11.28
N ASN A 90 5.32 6.76 10.50
CA ASN A 90 5.51 6.93 9.05
C ASN A 90 4.31 6.47 8.22
#